data_AF-A0A520CR36-F1
#
_entry.id   AF-A0A520CR36-F1
#
_cell.length_a   1.000
_cell.length_b   1.000
_cell.length_c   1.000
_cell.angle_alpha   90.00
_cell.angle_beta   90.00
_cell.angle_gamma   90.00
#
_symmetry.space_group_name_H-M   'P 1'
#
loop_
_entity.id
_entity.type
_entity.pdbx_description
1 polymer ?
#
loop_
_entity_poly.entity_id
_entity_poly.type
_entity_poly.pdbx_seq_one_letter_code
_entity_poly.pdbx_strand_id
1 'polypeptide(L)'
;MKTHVLIISRYFPKTHSKGGQDTDFLDKIFFNKTKKHTIRGNYNLWKKRIDEVLQGKAIISLRYWSGKPYNSKQVEITQFNQTSYIGIQKLFFEDNCIDIPIVFVPGVGAVEQSIETIANNDGLTLPDFKEWFAKADLSEPMAIIHFTDFRY
;
A
#
# COMPACT_ATOMS: atom_id res chain seq x y z
N MET A 1 -23.79 -2.74 2.27
CA MET A 1 -22.46 -2.71 2.94
C MET A 1 -21.67 -1.54 2.39
N LYS A 2 -21.02 -0.72 3.24
CA LYS A 2 -20.18 0.40 2.76
C LYS A 2 -18.95 -0.15 2.03
N THR A 3 -18.56 0.46 0.91
CA THR A 3 -17.41 0.01 0.11
C THR A 3 -16.37 1.11 0.00
N HIS A 4 -15.14 0.82 0.41
CA HIS A 4 -13.98 1.67 0.17
C HIS A 4 -13.14 1.07 -0.93
N VAL A 5 -12.78 1.87 -1.94
CA VAL A 5 -11.96 1.41 -3.06
C VAL A 5 -10.48 1.61 -2.74
N LEU A 6 -9.69 0.56 -2.95
CA LEU A 6 -8.22 0.60 -2.96
C LEU A 6 -7.73 0.25 -4.36
N ILE A 7 -7.14 1.23 -5.05
CA ILE A 7 -6.55 1.02 -6.37
C ILE A 7 -5.13 0.45 -6.22
N ILE A 8 -4.80 -0.55 -7.01
CA ILE A 8 -3.44 -1.05 -7.25
C ILE A 8 -3.04 -0.74 -8.69
N SER A 9 -1.80 -0.30 -8.86
CA SER A 9 -1.24 0.03 -10.18
C SER A 9 -0.90 -1.26 -10.92
N ARG A 10 -1.53 -1.48 -12.07
CA ARG A 10 -1.16 -2.56 -13.00
C ARG A 10 0.14 -2.28 -13.74
N TYR A 11 0.42 -1.00 -14.00
CA TYR A 11 1.61 -0.57 -14.72
C TYR A 11 2.39 0.46 -13.91
N PHE A 12 3.71 0.50 -14.09
CA PHE A 12 4.54 1.59 -13.57
C PHE A 12 4.04 2.95 -14.10
N PRO A 13 4.01 4.00 -13.26
CA PRO A 13 3.52 5.31 -13.69
C PRO A 13 4.44 5.89 -14.76
N LYS A 14 3.91 6.75 -15.63
CA LYS A 14 4.67 7.35 -16.74
C LYS A 14 5.90 8.16 -16.29
N THR A 15 5.91 8.61 -15.05
CA THR A 15 7.02 9.36 -14.45
C THR A 15 8.17 8.48 -13.97
N HIS A 16 8.00 7.16 -13.98
CA HIS A 16 9.00 6.17 -13.61
C HIS A 16 9.73 5.66 -14.86
N SER A 17 11.00 5.28 -14.73
CA SER A 17 11.89 4.78 -15.78
C SER A 17 11.30 3.58 -16.53
N LYS A 18 10.71 2.64 -15.79
CA LYS A 18 9.90 1.51 -16.28
C LYS A 18 8.46 1.86 -16.68
N GLY A 19 8.12 3.13 -16.86
CA GLY A 19 6.75 3.60 -17.10
C GLY A 19 6.03 2.83 -18.21
N GLY A 20 4.85 2.31 -17.90
CA GLY A 20 4.05 1.48 -18.82
C GLY A 20 4.36 -0.01 -18.82
N GLN A 21 5.45 -0.46 -18.18
CA GLN A 21 5.70 -1.88 -17.93
C GLN A 21 4.76 -2.41 -16.84
N ASP A 22 4.41 -3.70 -16.88
CA ASP A 22 3.57 -4.33 -15.85
C ASP A 22 4.33 -4.36 -14.51
N THR A 23 3.60 -4.18 -13.41
CA THR A 23 4.16 -4.22 -12.05
C THR A 23 4.20 -5.64 -11.49
N ASP A 24 3.47 -6.56 -12.09
CA ASP A 24 3.16 -7.90 -11.61
C ASP A 24 2.54 -7.89 -10.20
N PHE A 25 1.94 -6.77 -9.77
CA PHE A 25 1.45 -6.65 -8.40
C PHE A 25 0.33 -7.64 -8.08
N LEU A 26 -0.51 -8.02 -9.05
CA LEU A 26 -1.53 -9.03 -8.80
C LEU A 26 -0.89 -10.39 -8.48
N ASP A 27 0.10 -10.79 -9.28
CA ASP A 27 0.82 -12.04 -9.08
C ASP A 27 1.60 -12.05 -7.76
N LYS A 28 2.24 -10.92 -7.45
CA LYS A 28 2.96 -10.71 -6.19
C LYS A 28 2.06 -10.72 -4.97
N ILE A 29 0.79 -10.27 -5.08
CA ILE A 29 -0.17 -10.29 -3.96
C ILE A 29 -0.75 -11.70 -3.78
N PHE A 30 -1.28 -12.31 -4.84
CA PHE A 30 -2.15 -13.48 -4.72
C PHE A 30 -1.45 -14.83 -4.91
N PHE A 31 -0.39 -14.88 -5.72
CA PHE A 31 0.29 -16.14 -6.04
C PHE A 31 1.61 -16.26 -5.29
N ASN A 32 2.48 -15.25 -5.41
CA ASN A 32 3.82 -15.29 -4.82
C ASN A 32 3.84 -14.80 -3.37
N LYS A 33 2.81 -14.05 -2.95
CA LYS A 33 2.67 -13.43 -1.62
C LYS A 33 3.88 -12.58 -1.18
N THR A 34 4.61 -12.03 -2.14
CA THR A 34 5.78 -11.16 -1.92
C THR A 34 5.39 -9.71 -1.67
N LYS A 35 4.32 -9.22 -2.33
CA LYS A 35 3.72 -7.93 -2.01
C LYS A 35 2.74 -8.09 -0.84
N LYS A 36 3.25 -7.90 0.37
CA LYS A 36 2.49 -8.09 1.62
C LYS A 36 1.59 -6.91 1.95
N HIS A 37 1.96 -5.71 1.48
CA HIS A 37 1.22 -4.49 1.77
C HIS A 37 1.32 -3.48 0.63
N THR A 38 0.62 -2.35 0.80
CA THR A 38 0.87 -1.16 0.00
C THR A 38 0.89 0.11 0.83
N ILE A 39 1.74 1.06 0.46
CA ILE A 39 1.82 2.37 1.12
C ILE A 39 0.90 3.40 0.44
N ARG A 40 0.15 4.16 1.24
CA ARG A 40 -0.75 5.23 0.79
C ARG A 40 -0.58 6.47 1.65
N GLY A 41 -0.66 7.65 1.04
CA GLY A 41 -0.74 8.90 1.79
C GLY A 41 -2.01 8.99 2.63
N ASN A 42 -2.04 9.93 3.57
CA ASN A 42 -3.17 10.21 4.47
C ASN A 42 -3.52 9.03 5.39
N TYR A 43 -2.69 8.81 6.41
CA TYR A 43 -2.89 7.76 7.41
C TYR A 43 -4.27 7.80 8.06
N ASN A 44 -4.73 8.97 8.53
CA ASN A 44 -5.97 9.11 9.29
C ASN A 44 -7.20 8.68 8.48
N LEU A 45 -7.23 9.03 7.19
CA LEU A 45 -8.29 8.58 6.28
C LEU A 45 -8.32 7.05 6.17
N TRP A 46 -7.17 6.44 5.90
CA TRP A 46 -7.09 4.99 5.73
C TRP A 46 -7.34 4.25 7.03
N LYS A 47 -6.88 4.76 8.16
CA LYS A 47 -7.16 4.18 9.48
C LYS A 47 -8.66 4.09 9.72
N LYS A 48 -9.39 5.19 9.51
CA LYS A 48 -10.85 5.19 9.64
C LYS A 48 -11.51 4.14 8.75
N ARG A 49 -11.05 4.01 7.50
CA ARG A 49 -11.60 3.03 6.54
C ARG A 49 -11.34 1.60 6.98
N ILE A 50 -10.11 1.28 7.41
CA ILE A 50 -9.76 -0.05 7.87
C ILE A 50 -10.47 -0.40 9.18
N ASP A 51 -10.60 0.54 10.12
CA ASP A 51 -11.36 0.35 11.36
C ASP A 51 -12.84 0.00 11.07
N GLU A 52 -13.47 0.68 10.09
CA GLU A 52 -14.83 0.36 9.65
C GLU A 52 -14.94 -1.05 9.06
N VAL A 53 -13.91 -1.50 8.33
CA VAL A 53 -13.85 -2.86 7.77
C VAL A 53 -13.71 -3.91 8.87
N LEU A 54 -12.80 -3.70 9.82
CA LEU A 54 -12.58 -4.60 10.95
C LEU A 54 -13.81 -4.71 11.86
N GLN A 55 -14.63 -3.65 11.94
CA GLN A 55 -15.92 -3.66 12.65
C GLN A 55 -17.05 -4.32 11.84
N GLY A 56 -16.79 -4.84 10.64
CA GLY A 56 -17.80 -5.45 9.77
C GLY A 56 -18.78 -4.44 9.15
N LYS A 57 -18.48 -3.12 9.22
CA LYS A 57 -19.35 -2.05 8.69
C LYS A 57 -19.07 -1.74 7.22
N ALA A 58 -17.88 -2.11 6.73
CA ALA A 58 -17.43 -1.84 5.38
C ALA A 58 -16.60 -3.01 4.80
N ILE A 59 -16.31 -2.93 3.51
CA ILE A 59 -15.31 -3.77 2.82
C ILE A 59 -14.31 -2.88 2.08
N ILE A 60 -13.09 -3.38 1.88
CA ILE A 60 -12.17 -2.84 0.87
C ILE A 60 -12.39 -3.60 -0.43
N SER A 61 -12.73 -2.89 -1.49
CA SER A 61 -12.71 -3.42 -2.84
C SER A 61 -11.37 -3.08 -3.50
N LEU A 62 -10.56 -4.11 -3.76
CA LEU A 62 -9.27 -3.97 -4.43
C LEU A 62 -9.49 -3.93 -5.94
N ARG A 63 -9.03 -2.86 -6.59
CA ARG A 63 -9.27 -2.65 -8.03
C ARG A 63 -8.03 -2.18 -8.76
N TYR A 64 -8.05 -2.26 -10.08
CA TYR A 64 -7.11 -1.57 -10.96
C TYR A 64 -7.88 -0.82 -12.07
N TRP A 65 -7.24 0.13 -12.75
CA TRP A 65 -7.81 0.77 -13.94
C TRP A 65 -7.57 -0.09 -15.18
N SER A 66 -8.60 -0.39 -15.97
CA SER A 66 -8.51 -1.20 -17.19
C SER A 66 -7.62 -0.58 -18.29
N GLY A 67 -7.24 0.69 -18.11
CA GLY A 67 -6.45 1.48 -19.04
C GLY A 67 -5.86 2.69 -18.32
N LYS A 68 -6.03 3.88 -18.90
CA LYS A 68 -5.48 5.13 -18.34
C LYS A 68 -6.08 5.42 -16.94
N PRO A 69 -5.24 5.62 -15.91
CA PRO A 69 -5.71 5.99 -14.58
C PRO A 69 -6.67 7.19 -14.62
N TYR A 70 -7.73 7.11 -13.81
CA TYR A 70 -8.80 8.12 -13.69
C TYR A 70 -9.67 8.33 -14.95
N ASN A 71 -9.35 7.67 -16.06
CA ASN A 71 -9.99 7.88 -17.37
C ASN A 71 -10.41 6.55 -18.02
N SER A 72 -10.55 5.49 -17.24
CA SER A 72 -10.89 4.15 -17.73
C SER A 72 -11.81 3.45 -16.74
N LYS A 73 -12.29 2.24 -17.03
CA LYS A 73 -13.12 1.51 -16.07
C LYS A 73 -12.24 0.98 -14.93
N GLN A 74 -12.78 0.90 -13.72
CA GLN A 74 -12.13 0.16 -12.64
C GLN A 74 -12.58 -1.30 -12.72
N VAL A 75 -11.62 -2.22 -12.66
CA VAL A 75 -11.86 -3.66 -12.60
C VAL A 75 -11.62 -4.12 -11.18
N GLU A 76 -12.64 -4.71 -10.56
CA GLU A 76 -12.52 -5.31 -9.23
C GLU A 76 -11.79 -6.64 -9.31
N ILE A 77 -10.82 -6.81 -8.42
CA ILE A 77 -9.99 -8.01 -8.34
C ILE A 77 -10.51 -8.92 -7.24
N THR A 78 -10.70 -8.36 -6.04
CA THR A 78 -11.16 -9.07 -4.85
C THR A 78 -11.70 -8.07 -3.83
N GLN A 79 -12.29 -8.60 -2.76
CA GLN A 79 -12.79 -7.83 -1.62
C GLN A 79 -12.13 -8.32 -0.33
N PHE A 80 -11.72 -7.38 0.53
CA PHE A 80 -11.30 -7.67 1.89
C PHE A 80 -12.37 -7.22 2.88
N ASN A 81 -12.68 -8.09 3.83
CA ASN A 81 -13.62 -7.88 4.92
C ASN A 81 -12.92 -8.12 6.27
N GLN A 82 -13.69 -8.15 7.36
CA GLN A 82 -13.18 -8.35 8.72
C GLN A 82 -12.43 -9.69 8.93
N THR A 83 -12.66 -10.71 8.10
CA THR A 83 -11.96 -12.01 8.20
C THR A 83 -10.79 -12.15 7.23
N SER A 84 -10.50 -11.12 6.42
CA SER A 84 -9.48 -11.17 5.36
C SER A 84 -8.08 -10.75 5.83
N TYR A 85 -7.84 -10.66 7.13
CA TYR A 85 -6.57 -10.23 7.76
C TYR A 85 -6.03 -8.85 7.35
N ILE A 86 -6.86 -8.05 6.66
CA ILE A 86 -6.49 -6.69 6.27
C ILE A 86 -6.15 -5.87 7.51
N GLY A 87 -5.12 -5.03 7.41
CA GLY A 87 -4.73 -4.18 8.52
C GLY A 87 -3.99 -2.94 8.09
N ILE A 88 -3.62 -2.15 9.09
CA ILE A 88 -2.96 -0.87 8.89
C ILE A 88 -1.88 -0.64 9.95
N GLN A 89 -0.72 -0.13 9.52
CA GLN A 89 0.30 0.45 10.39
C GLN A 89 0.62 1.87 9.94
N LYS A 90 1.00 2.72 10.89
CA LYS A 90 1.44 4.10 10.63
C LYS A 90 2.90 4.09 10.20
N LEU A 91 3.20 4.76 9.10
CA LEU A 91 4.55 4.96 8.58
C LEU A 91 4.83 6.46 8.51
N PHE A 92 6.01 6.87 8.92
CA PHE A 92 6.56 8.19 8.57
C PHE A 92 8.02 8.03 8.16
N PHE A 93 8.55 9.03 7.49
CA PHE A 93 9.94 9.07 7.07
C PHE A 93 10.64 10.17 7.88
N GLU A 94 11.60 9.78 8.71
CA GLU A 94 12.33 10.75 9.53
C GLU A 94 13.09 11.74 8.62
N ASP A 95 13.06 13.02 8.97
CA ASP A 95 13.60 14.13 8.17
C ASP A 95 13.06 14.18 6.73
N ASN A 96 11.88 13.62 6.48
CA ASN A 96 11.29 13.45 5.14
C ASN A 96 12.20 12.63 4.21
N CYS A 97 13.05 11.77 4.77
CA CYS A 97 14.01 10.95 4.05
C CYS A 97 13.45 9.55 3.80
N ILE A 98 13.27 9.20 2.51
CA ILE A 98 12.76 7.86 2.10
C ILE A 98 13.58 6.70 2.68
N ASP A 99 14.85 6.93 2.99
CA ASP A 99 15.78 5.93 3.51
C ASP A 99 15.64 5.65 5.01
N ILE A 100 14.86 6.45 5.75
CA ILE A 100 14.67 6.31 7.20
C ILE A 100 13.17 6.09 7.52
N PRO A 101 12.60 4.93 7.15
CA PRO A 101 11.20 4.63 7.42
C PRO A 101 11.01 4.22 8.89
N ILE A 102 10.14 4.93 9.59
CA ILE A 102 9.74 4.61 10.96
C ILE A 102 8.30 4.07 10.95
N VAL A 103 8.14 2.83 11.41
CA VAL A 103 6.84 2.17 11.52
C VAL A 103 6.41 2.11 12.98
N PHE A 104 5.15 2.45 13.24
CA PHE A 104 4.57 2.29 14.58
C PHE A 104 4.10 0.85 14.81
N VAL A 105 4.72 0.18 15.77
CA VAL A 105 4.46 -1.21 16.16
C VAL A 105 3.72 -1.23 17.49
N PRO A 106 2.49 -1.79 17.55
CA PRO A 106 1.72 -1.88 18.79
C PRO A 106 2.51 -2.57 19.92
N GLY A 107 2.55 -1.94 21.10
CA GLY A 107 3.27 -2.47 22.27
C GLY A 107 4.78 -2.22 22.28
N VAL A 108 5.37 -1.77 21.17
CA VAL A 108 6.80 -1.43 21.08
C VAL A 108 6.99 0.08 20.90
N GLY A 109 6.22 0.71 20.01
CA GLY A 109 6.34 2.13 19.67
C GLY A 109 6.88 2.36 18.27
N ALA A 110 7.60 3.45 18.07
CA ALA A 110 8.21 3.80 16.79
C ALA A 110 9.49 2.99 16.57
N VAL A 111 9.55 2.23 15.48
CA VAL A 111 10.69 1.36 15.14
C VAL A 111 11.14 1.66 13.72
N GLU A 112 12.42 1.97 13.56
CA GLU A 112 13.05 2.09 12.24
C GLU A 112 13.08 0.72 11.56
N GLN A 113 12.67 0.71 10.29
CA GLN A 113 12.69 -0.49 9.46
C GLN A 113 13.75 -0.36 8.37
N SER A 114 14.28 -1.50 7.91
CA SER A 114 15.09 -1.48 6.68
C SER A 114 14.23 -1.02 5.49
N ILE A 115 14.70 0.00 4.77
CA ILE A 115 14.04 0.49 3.55
C ILE A 115 13.92 -0.60 2.48
N GLU A 116 14.88 -1.54 2.43
CA GLU A 116 14.82 -2.69 1.52
C GLU A 116 13.68 -3.64 1.91
N THR A 117 13.48 -3.88 3.21
CA THR A 117 12.34 -4.66 3.72
C THR A 117 11.01 -3.95 3.43
N ILE A 118 10.94 -2.63 3.58
CA ILE A 118 9.74 -1.84 3.21
C ILE A 118 9.45 -2.00 1.72
N ALA A 119 10.45 -1.78 0.86
CA ALA A 119 10.32 -1.85 -0.60
C ALA A 119 9.87 -3.24 -1.07
N ASN A 120 10.55 -4.29 -0.59
CA ASN A 120 10.25 -5.67 -0.96
C ASN A 120 8.84 -6.08 -0.53
N ASN A 121 8.38 -5.67 0.66
CA ASN A 121 7.02 -5.95 1.12
C ASN A 121 5.96 -5.08 0.39
N ASP A 122 6.32 -3.93 -0.20
CA ASP A 122 5.50 -3.22 -1.18
C ASP A 122 5.60 -3.85 -2.59
N GLY A 123 6.38 -4.92 -2.78
CA GLY A 123 6.48 -5.65 -4.05
C GLY A 123 7.32 -4.96 -5.12
N LEU A 124 8.19 -4.02 -4.71
CA LEU A 124 9.12 -3.30 -5.57
C LEU A 124 10.56 -3.63 -5.19
N THR A 125 11.47 -3.56 -6.16
CA THR A 125 12.90 -3.51 -5.84
C THR A 125 13.21 -2.17 -5.18
N LEU A 126 14.31 -2.07 -4.41
CA LEU A 126 14.68 -0.82 -3.76
C LEU A 126 14.82 0.36 -4.75
N PRO A 127 15.50 0.23 -5.91
CA PRO A 127 15.56 1.32 -6.88
C PRO A 127 14.19 1.74 -7.42
N ASP A 128 13.34 0.77 -7.78
CA ASP A 128 11.99 1.06 -8.27
C ASP A 128 11.15 1.74 -7.18
N PHE A 129 11.30 1.33 -5.92
CA PHE A 129 10.60 1.92 -4.78
C PHE A 129 11.01 3.39 -4.60
N LYS A 130 12.32 3.69 -4.58
CA LYS A 130 12.79 5.08 -4.45
C LYS A 130 12.26 5.96 -5.58
N GLU A 131 12.28 5.47 -6.81
CA GLU A 131 11.75 6.20 -7.95
C GLU A 131 10.22 6.38 -7.86
N TRP A 132 9.50 5.36 -7.39
CA TRP A 132 8.06 5.40 -7.18
C TRP A 132 7.63 6.50 -6.20
N PHE A 133 8.43 6.73 -5.16
CA PHE A 133 8.18 7.73 -4.13
C PHE A 133 8.97 9.05 -4.33
N ALA A 134 9.71 9.21 -5.44
CA ALA A 134 10.58 10.37 -5.67
C ALA A 134 9.86 11.73 -5.67
N LYS A 135 8.54 11.73 -5.93
CA LYS A 135 7.69 12.95 -5.91
C LYS A 135 6.62 12.89 -4.82
N ALA A 136 6.68 11.90 -3.93
CA ALA A 136 5.74 11.80 -2.83
C ALA A 136 6.05 12.87 -1.77
N ASP A 137 5.00 13.43 -1.18
CA ASP A 137 5.13 14.23 0.03
C ASP A 137 5.32 13.27 1.22
N LEU A 138 6.51 13.31 1.81
CA LEU A 138 6.91 12.47 2.94
C LEU A 138 6.77 13.19 4.29
N SER A 139 6.31 14.44 4.29
CA SER A 139 6.17 15.25 5.52
C SER A 139 5.00 14.83 6.40
N GLU A 140 4.03 14.13 5.82
CA GLU A 140 2.84 13.66 6.52
C GLU A 140 2.84 12.14 6.68
N PRO A 141 2.29 11.61 7.80
CA PRO A 141 2.20 10.18 8.00
C PRO A 141 1.41 9.45 6.91
N MET A 142 1.99 8.34 6.44
CA MET A 142 1.43 7.42 5.48
C MET A 142 0.83 6.19 6.16
N ALA A 143 -0.01 5.47 5.43
CA ALA A 143 -0.60 4.20 5.82
C ALA A 143 0.10 3.05 5.08
N ILE A 144 0.64 2.10 5.83
CA ILE A 144 0.92 0.75 5.33
C ILE A 144 -0.37 -0.04 5.44
N ILE A 145 -0.97 -0.45 4.32
CA ILE A 145 -2.18 -1.26 4.27
C ILE A 145 -1.79 -2.70 3.93
N HIS A 146 -1.95 -3.61 4.88
CA HIS A 146 -1.53 -5.00 4.76
C HIS A 146 -2.60 -5.86 4.10
N PHE A 147 -2.21 -6.71 3.14
CA PHE A 147 -3.09 -7.69 2.48
C PHE A 147 -3.10 -9.06 3.18
N THR A 148 -2.23 -9.25 4.18
CA THR A 148 -1.98 -10.51 4.89
C THR A 148 -1.97 -10.26 6.41
N ASP A 149 -1.78 -11.30 7.20
CA ASP A 149 -1.61 -11.23 8.67
C ASP A 149 -0.24 -10.66 9.10
N PHE A 150 0.73 -10.53 8.19
CA PHE A 150 2.04 -9.92 8.47
C PHE A 150 1.92 -8.49 9.01
N ARG A 151 2.66 -8.17 10.07
CA ARG A 151 2.88 -6.82 10.60
C ARG A 151 4.38 -6.62 10.89
N TYR A 152 4.83 -5.38 10.81
CA TYR A 152 6.15 -4.95 11.30
C TYR A 152 6.18 -4.92 12.81
#